data_AF-M2UYQ9-F1
#
_entry.id   AF-M2UYQ9-F1
#
_cell.length_a   1.000
_cell.length_b   1.000
_cell.length_c   1.000
_cell.angle_alpha   90.00
_cell.angle_beta   90.00
_cell.angle_gamma   90.00
#
_symmetry.space_group_name_H-M   'P 1'
#
loop_
_entity.id
_entity.type
_entity.pdbx_description
1 polymer ?
#
loop_
_entity_poly.entity_id
_entity_poly.type
_entity_poly.pdbx_seq_one_letter_code
_entity_poly.pdbx_strand_id
1 'polypeptide(L)'
;MKTWVERYNSADVVASERPQNLVELAGSVGIVVCSSVQRCIESRAYLGCDCCELPDPLFAEAHLPYPEWGLPLLPSRFWRLVFRSAWFLGFASHTEHIRESRRRASAAAERLIELAEANESVLLMGHKIMNALIARQLRQRGWCGPALPLLSGYWQPSRYSKSER
;
A
#
# COMPACT_ATOMS: atom_id res chain seq x y z
N MET A 1 3.19 -18.03 -13.85
CA MET A 1 2.89 -16.92 -12.91
C MET A 1 3.97 -15.84 -12.95
N LYS A 2 5.26 -16.21 -12.87
CA LYS A 2 6.41 -15.30 -13.04
C LYS A 2 6.24 -14.23 -14.14
N THR A 3 6.03 -14.65 -15.38
CA THR A 3 5.83 -13.72 -16.53
C THR A 3 4.61 -12.80 -16.36
N TRP A 4 3.55 -13.26 -15.70
CA TRP A 4 2.39 -12.42 -15.40
C TRP A 4 2.75 -11.35 -14.34
N VAL A 5 3.50 -11.73 -13.30
CA VAL A 5 3.97 -10.80 -12.25
C VAL A 5 4.93 -9.75 -12.84
N GLU A 6 5.85 -10.17 -13.70
CA GLU A 6 6.78 -9.26 -14.41
C GLU A 6 6.03 -8.23 -15.24
N ARG A 7 5.09 -8.68 -16.09
CA ARG A 7 4.25 -7.77 -16.90
C ARG A 7 3.35 -6.87 -16.06
N TYR A 8 2.82 -7.38 -14.95
CA TYR A 8 2.01 -6.59 -14.03
C TYR A 8 2.83 -5.49 -13.35
N ASN A 9 4.08 -5.79 -12.98
CA ASN A 9 4.98 -4.82 -12.36
C ASN A 9 5.48 -3.76 -13.35
N SER A 10 5.53 -4.09 -14.64
CA SER A 10 5.90 -3.15 -15.72
C SER A 10 4.72 -2.43 -16.36
N ALA A 11 3.49 -2.65 -15.90
CA ALA A 11 2.31 -2.04 -16.47
C ALA A 11 2.20 -0.57 -16.03
N ASP A 12 1.83 0.29 -16.98
CA ASP A 12 1.64 1.72 -16.73
C ASP A 12 0.51 1.99 -15.74
N VAL A 13 0.64 3.10 -15.01
CA VAL A 13 -0.39 3.63 -14.13
C VAL A 13 -1.55 4.20 -14.94
N VAL A 14 -2.78 3.83 -14.58
CA VAL A 14 -4.01 4.39 -15.16
C VAL A 14 -4.30 5.75 -14.54
N ALA A 15 -3.56 6.78 -14.98
CA ALA A 15 -3.63 8.14 -14.46
C ALA A 15 -4.94 8.86 -14.78
N SER A 16 -5.61 8.49 -15.88
CA SER A 16 -6.88 9.09 -16.31
C SER A 16 -8.02 8.91 -15.30
N GLU A 17 -7.93 7.93 -14.41
CA GLU A 17 -8.93 7.66 -13.37
C GLU A 17 -8.63 8.39 -12.05
N ARG A 18 -7.57 9.21 -11.99
CA ARG A 18 -7.22 9.97 -10.78
C ARG A 18 -8.32 10.99 -10.48
N PRO A 19 -8.95 10.94 -9.29
CA PRO A 19 -10.00 11.89 -8.96
C PRO A 19 -9.39 13.22 -8.48
N GLN A 20 -10.08 14.32 -8.75
CA GLN A 20 -9.60 15.67 -8.43
C GLN A 20 -9.51 15.93 -6.92
N ASN A 21 -10.45 15.38 -6.16
CA ASN A 21 -10.45 15.46 -4.69
C ASN A 21 -9.19 14.85 -4.05
N LEU A 22 -8.49 13.92 -4.72
CA LEU A 22 -7.24 13.36 -4.22
C LEU A 22 -6.08 14.34 -4.37
N VAL A 23 -6.06 15.16 -5.44
CA VAL A 23 -5.07 16.24 -5.60
C VAL A 23 -5.30 17.31 -4.55
N GLU A 24 -6.55 17.71 -4.34
CA GLU A 24 -6.91 18.65 -3.28
C GLU A 24 -6.51 18.13 -1.90
N LEU A 25 -6.78 16.85 -1.61
CA LEU A 25 -6.34 16.20 -0.38
C LEU A 25 -4.82 16.23 -0.24
N ALA A 26 -4.08 15.90 -1.29
CA ALA A 26 -2.62 15.92 -1.30
C ALA A 26 -2.04 17.31 -1.07
N GLY A 27 -2.71 18.37 -1.58
CA GLY A 27 -2.33 19.76 -1.33
C GLY A 27 -2.73 20.29 0.06
N SER A 28 -3.68 19.63 0.73
CA SER A 28 -4.16 20.04 2.07
C SER A 28 -3.43 19.40 3.24
N VAL A 29 -2.69 18.31 3.01
CA VAL A 29 -1.94 17.62 4.06
C VAL A 29 -0.57 18.26 4.25
N GLY A 30 -0.01 18.14 5.46
CA GLY A 30 1.31 18.71 5.73
C GLY A 30 2.44 17.97 4.99
N ILE A 31 2.30 16.66 4.78
CA ILE A 31 3.30 15.89 4.04
C ILE A 31 2.70 14.71 3.26
N VAL A 32 3.24 14.44 2.08
CA VAL A 32 2.94 13.26 1.27
C VAL A 32 4.13 12.30 1.27
N VAL A 33 3.90 11.05 1.64
CA VAL A 33 4.90 9.97 1.57
C VAL A 33 4.45 8.88 0.60
N CYS A 34 5.42 8.15 0.06
CA CYS A 34 5.16 7.20 -1.02
C CYS A 34 6.00 5.94 -0.88
N SER A 35 5.41 4.82 -1.30
CA SER A 35 6.14 3.58 -1.51
C SER A 35 7.21 3.70 -2.60
N SER A 36 8.34 3.02 -2.42
CA SER A 36 9.41 2.90 -3.42
C SER A 36 9.06 2.10 -4.68
N VAL A 37 7.87 1.50 -4.76
CA VAL A 37 7.46 0.71 -5.94
C VAL A 37 7.13 1.65 -7.10
N GLN A 38 7.68 1.37 -8.29
CA GLN A 38 7.62 2.23 -9.48
C GLN A 38 6.22 2.81 -9.79
N ARG A 39 5.19 1.98 -9.89
CA ARG A 39 3.81 2.45 -10.13
C ARG A 39 3.30 3.45 -9.08
N CYS A 40 3.81 3.38 -7.85
CA CYS A 40 3.45 4.29 -6.78
C CYS A 40 4.14 5.65 -6.97
N ILE A 41 5.42 5.60 -7.35
CA ILE A 41 6.22 6.78 -7.71
C ILE A 41 5.58 7.52 -8.88
N GLU A 42 5.19 6.80 -9.92
CA GLU A 42 4.47 7.34 -11.07
C GLU A 42 3.12 7.94 -10.66
N SER A 43 2.33 7.20 -9.86
CA SER A 43 1.06 7.71 -9.32
C SER A 43 1.24 9.02 -8.54
N ARG A 44 2.33 9.17 -7.79
CA ARG A 44 2.61 10.36 -6.99
C ARG A 44 2.85 11.58 -7.86
N ALA A 45 3.50 11.43 -9.01
CA ALA A 45 3.75 12.52 -9.95
C ALA A 45 2.44 13.19 -10.42
N TYR A 46 1.33 12.46 -10.43
CA TYR A 46 0.02 12.99 -10.80
C TYR A 46 -0.71 13.73 -9.66
N LEU A 47 -0.14 13.79 -8.45
CA LEU A 47 -0.75 14.52 -7.33
C LEU A 47 -0.41 16.02 -7.32
N GLY A 48 0.67 16.45 -7.98
CA GLY A 48 1.11 17.84 -7.97
C GLY A 48 1.44 18.39 -6.58
N CYS A 49 1.91 17.54 -5.64
CA CYS A 49 2.43 18.00 -4.34
C CYS A 49 3.88 18.50 -4.47
N ASP A 50 4.18 19.63 -3.81
CA ASP A 50 5.56 20.08 -3.61
C ASP A 50 6.16 19.50 -2.32
N CYS A 51 5.32 19.23 -1.30
CA CYS A 51 5.72 18.65 -0.02
C CYS A 51 5.69 17.12 -0.04
N CYS A 52 6.76 16.49 -0.54
CA CYS A 52 6.82 15.03 -0.57
C CYS A 52 8.21 14.45 -0.21
N GLU A 53 8.26 13.40 0.63
CA GLU A 53 9.51 12.69 0.96
C GLU A 53 9.98 11.80 -0.21
N LEU A 54 11.25 11.35 -0.13
CA LEU A 54 11.77 10.33 -1.03
C LEU A 54 10.95 9.03 -0.91
N PRO A 55 10.75 8.30 -2.02
CA PRO A 55 10.04 7.02 -1.98
C PRO A 55 10.72 6.00 -1.04
N ASP A 56 9.95 5.42 -0.12
CA ASP A 56 10.48 4.59 0.97
C ASP A 56 10.08 3.11 0.81
N PRO A 57 11.06 2.16 0.81
CA PRO A 57 10.80 0.72 0.86
C PRO A 57 9.98 0.25 2.07
N LEU A 58 9.94 1.03 3.16
CA LEU A 58 9.10 0.78 4.32
C LEU A 58 7.63 0.58 3.93
N PHE A 59 7.15 1.32 2.93
CA PHE A 59 5.77 1.25 2.43
C PHE A 59 5.58 0.32 1.21
N ALA A 60 6.61 -0.42 0.79
CA ALA A 60 6.54 -1.33 -0.36
C ALA A 60 5.47 -2.41 -0.21
N GLU A 61 4.81 -2.78 -1.31
CA GLU A 61 3.78 -3.82 -1.29
C GLU A 61 4.38 -5.19 -0.94
N ALA A 62 3.63 -6.00 -0.20
CA ALA A 62 3.95 -7.42 -0.06
C ALA A 62 3.65 -8.13 -1.40
N HIS A 63 4.71 -8.45 -2.14
CA HIS A 63 4.61 -9.12 -3.44
C HIS A 63 3.83 -10.43 -3.32
N LEU A 64 3.07 -10.74 -4.38
CA LEU A 64 2.32 -11.99 -4.44
C LEU A 64 3.30 -13.16 -4.55
N PRO A 65 3.28 -14.15 -3.65
CA PRO A 65 4.12 -15.31 -3.82
C PRO A 65 3.63 -16.15 -5.00
N TYR A 66 4.52 -16.96 -5.57
CA TYR A 66 4.14 -17.93 -6.59
C TYR A 66 5.10 -19.12 -6.57
N PRO A 67 4.64 -20.32 -6.94
CA PRO A 67 5.52 -21.48 -7.05
C PRO A 67 6.31 -21.45 -8.37
N GLU A 68 7.43 -22.17 -8.39
CA GLU A 68 8.30 -22.31 -9.58
C GLU A 68 7.79 -23.37 -10.57
N TRP A 69 6.85 -24.23 -10.18
CA TRP A 69 6.28 -25.24 -11.06
C TRP A 69 5.13 -24.72 -11.94
N GLY A 70 4.80 -25.49 -12.97
CA GLY A 70 3.68 -25.21 -13.86
C GLY A 70 2.34 -25.15 -13.12
N LEU A 71 1.47 -24.22 -13.53
CA LEU A 71 0.11 -24.07 -13.00
C LEU A 71 -0.90 -24.37 -14.10
N PRO A 72 -2.05 -24.99 -13.78
CA PRO A 72 -3.11 -25.16 -14.75
C PRO A 72 -3.62 -23.80 -15.27
N LEU A 73 -4.13 -23.81 -16.50
CA LEU A 73 -4.69 -22.65 -17.17
C LEU A 73 -6.00 -22.23 -16.50
N LEU A 74 -5.88 -21.34 -15.52
CA LEU A 74 -7.00 -20.70 -14.83
C LEU A 74 -6.83 -19.18 -14.87
N PRO A 75 -7.93 -18.41 -14.70
CA PRO A 75 -7.86 -16.95 -14.71
C PRO A 75 -6.86 -16.41 -13.69
N SER A 76 -6.10 -15.37 -14.05
CA SER A 76 -5.12 -14.74 -13.14
C SER A 76 -5.74 -14.28 -11.82
N ARG A 77 -7.00 -13.82 -11.85
CA ARG A 77 -7.76 -13.44 -10.65
C ARG A 77 -7.88 -14.59 -9.65
N PHE A 78 -8.11 -15.81 -10.13
CA PHE A 78 -8.19 -17.00 -9.30
C PHE A 78 -6.85 -17.27 -8.61
N TRP A 79 -5.75 -17.31 -9.38
CA TRP A 79 -4.43 -17.57 -8.82
C TRP A 79 -3.96 -16.49 -7.84
N ARG A 80 -4.29 -15.22 -8.09
CA ARG A 80 -4.01 -14.13 -7.13
C ARG A 80 -4.69 -14.37 -5.80
N LEU A 81 -5.94 -14.83 -5.80
CA LEU A 81 -6.66 -15.15 -4.58
C LEU A 81 -6.01 -16.34 -3.86
N VAL A 82 -5.76 -17.44 -4.59
CA VAL A 82 -5.13 -18.64 -4.03
C VAL A 82 -3.78 -18.33 -3.39
N PHE A 83 -2.89 -17.65 -4.12
CA PHE A 83 -1.54 -17.36 -3.62
C PHE A 83 -1.54 -16.31 -2.52
N ARG A 84 -2.45 -15.33 -2.56
CA ARG A 84 -2.59 -14.40 -1.44
C ARG A 84 -3.10 -15.11 -0.18
N SER A 85 -4.04 -16.04 -0.31
CA SER A 85 -4.51 -16.86 0.81
C SER A 85 -3.39 -17.75 1.35
N ALA A 86 -2.63 -18.42 0.48
CA ALA A 86 -1.47 -19.22 0.87
C ALA A 86 -0.40 -18.38 1.58
N TRP A 87 -0.21 -17.13 1.16
CA TRP A 87 0.71 -16.20 1.82
C TRP A 87 0.32 -15.90 3.26
N PHE A 88 -0.97 -15.72 3.54
CA PHE A 88 -1.46 -15.56 4.91
C PHE A 88 -1.24 -16.82 5.77
N LEU A 89 -1.10 -17.99 5.13
CA LEU A 89 -0.75 -19.26 5.76
C LEU A 89 0.76 -19.51 5.85
N GLY A 90 1.60 -18.58 5.36
CA GLY A 90 3.06 -18.63 5.48
C GLY A 90 3.82 -18.97 4.19
N PHE A 91 3.14 -19.16 3.06
CA PHE A 91 3.83 -19.37 1.79
C PHE A 91 4.50 -18.07 1.30
N ALA A 92 5.83 -18.06 1.15
CA ALA A 92 6.59 -16.84 0.89
C ALA A 92 7.64 -16.98 -0.24
N SER A 93 7.39 -17.82 -1.25
CA SER A 93 8.32 -17.90 -2.39
C SER A 93 8.34 -16.56 -3.15
N HIS A 94 9.55 -16.06 -3.45
CA HIS A 94 9.79 -14.77 -4.14
C HIS A 94 9.20 -13.52 -3.48
N THR A 95 8.86 -13.60 -2.19
CA THR A 95 8.34 -12.48 -1.41
C THR A 95 8.72 -12.63 0.05
N GLU A 96 8.55 -11.58 0.84
CA GLU A 96 8.77 -11.68 2.28
C GLU A 96 7.66 -12.49 2.97
N HIS A 97 8.01 -13.14 4.08
CA HIS A 97 7.05 -13.86 4.90
C HIS A 97 6.09 -12.89 5.59
N ILE A 98 4.84 -13.32 5.84
CA ILE A 98 3.79 -12.49 6.49
C ILE A 98 4.25 -11.88 7.82
N ARG A 99 5.12 -12.57 8.57
CA ARG A 99 5.69 -12.06 9.82
C ARG A 99 6.56 -10.82 9.59
N GLU A 100 7.41 -10.84 8.56
CA GLU A 100 8.24 -9.69 8.20
C GLU A 100 7.39 -8.54 7.68
N SER A 101 6.39 -8.79 6.83
CA SER A 101 5.46 -7.73 6.41
C SER A 101 4.71 -7.10 7.56
N ARG A 102 4.33 -7.88 8.59
CA ARG A 102 3.69 -7.33 9.80
C ARG A 102 4.64 -6.48 10.62
N ARG A 103 5.90 -6.91 10.77
CA ARG A 103 6.94 -6.12 11.44
C ARG A 103 7.19 -4.81 10.70
N ARG A 104 7.30 -4.88 9.37
CA ARG A 104 7.47 -3.71 8.50
C ARG A 104 6.26 -2.77 8.56
N ALA A 105 5.04 -3.31 8.54
CA ALA A 105 3.82 -2.51 8.70
C ALA A 105 3.72 -1.84 10.09
N SER A 106 4.28 -2.45 11.14
CA SER A 106 4.37 -1.84 12.47
C SER A 106 5.26 -0.61 12.44
N ALA A 107 6.47 -0.74 11.89
CA ALA A 107 7.40 0.38 11.73
C ALA A 107 6.85 1.46 10.77
N ALA A 108 6.16 1.06 9.71
CA ALA A 108 5.48 1.99 8.81
C ALA A 108 4.38 2.78 9.53
N ALA A 109 3.59 2.14 10.38
CA ALA A 109 2.57 2.83 11.17
C ALA A 109 3.20 3.81 12.17
N GLU A 110 4.30 3.44 12.84
CA GLU A 110 5.06 4.35 13.70
C GLU A 110 5.58 5.56 12.93
N ARG A 111 6.21 5.34 11.79
CA ARG A 111 6.70 6.42 10.92
C ARG A 111 5.58 7.38 10.48
N LEU A 112 4.41 6.85 10.12
CA LEU A 112 3.27 7.69 9.75
C LEU A 112 2.74 8.50 10.94
N ILE A 113 2.76 7.94 12.15
CA ILE A 113 2.36 8.67 13.35
C ILE A 113 3.34 9.81 13.62
N GLU A 114 4.64 9.55 13.60
CA GLU A 114 5.68 10.58 13.77
C GLU A 114 5.53 11.71 12.75
N LEU A 115 5.30 11.36 11.49
CA LEU A 115 5.08 12.34 10.41
C LEU A 115 3.80 13.15 10.62
N ALA A 116 2.72 12.51 11.05
CA ALA A 116 1.46 13.20 11.35
C ALA A 116 1.62 14.14 12.55
N GLU A 117 2.35 13.74 13.60
CA GLU A 117 2.62 14.58 14.76
C GLU A 117 3.52 15.78 14.42
N ALA A 118 4.49 15.61 13.52
CA ALA A 118 5.39 16.68 13.09
C ALA A 118 4.79 17.63 12.04
N ASN A 119 3.86 17.17 11.21
CA ASN A 119 3.32 17.92 10.06
C ASN A 119 1.79 18.08 10.11
N GLU A 120 1.16 17.85 11.27
CA GLU A 120 -0.30 17.82 11.50
C GLU A 120 -1.05 16.68 10.78
N SER A 121 -0.65 16.33 9.56
CA SER A 121 -1.26 15.27 8.77
C SER A 121 -0.30 14.69 7.73
N VAL A 122 -0.49 13.41 7.41
CA VAL A 122 0.28 12.69 6.41
C VAL A 122 -0.64 11.97 5.43
N LEU A 123 -0.32 12.03 4.14
CA LEU A 123 -0.92 11.19 3.11
C LEU A 123 0.10 10.14 2.65
N LEU A 124 -0.22 8.86 2.87
CA LEU A 124 0.55 7.75 2.30
C LEU A 124 -0.04 7.34 0.94
N MET A 125 0.75 7.48 -0.11
CA MET A 125 0.52 6.76 -1.36
C MET A 125 1.18 5.38 -1.28
N GLY A 126 0.35 4.34 -1.34
CA GLY A 126 0.79 2.96 -1.08
C GLY A 126 -0.05 1.93 -1.81
N HIS A 127 -0.09 0.72 -1.25
CA HIS A 127 -0.68 -0.44 -1.93
C HIS A 127 -1.67 -1.16 -1.01
N LYS A 128 -2.60 -1.91 -1.61
CA LYS A 128 -3.75 -2.46 -0.88
C LYS A 128 -3.34 -3.31 0.33
N ILE A 129 -2.43 -4.26 0.17
CA ILE A 129 -2.13 -5.21 1.24
C ILE A 129 -1.29 -4.55 2.33
N MET A 130 -0.22 -3.85 1.95
CA MET A 130 0.59 -3.10 2.92
C MET A 130 -0.24 -2.05 3.68
N ASN A 131 -1.11 -1.29 3.00
CA ASN A 131 -1.99 -0.32 3.65
C ASN A 131 -2.97 -1.00 4.62
N ALA A 132 -3.46 -2.20 4.32
CA ALA A 132 -4.31 -2.95 5.23
C ALA A 132 -3.55 -3.45 6.48
N LEU A 133 -2.28 -3.83 6.33
CA LEU A 133 -1.43 -4.19 7.46
C LEU A 133 -1.11 -2.96 8.32
N ILE A 134 -0.80 -1.82 7.70
CA ILE A 134 -0.57 -0.53 8.38
C ILE A 134 -1.84 -0.10 9.12
N ALA A 135 -3.00 -0.15 8.47
CA ALA A 135 -4.29 0.17 9.08
C ALA A 135 -4.56 -0.63 10.35
N ARG A 136 -4.25 -1.93 10.35
CA ARG A 136 -4.35 -2.76 11.56
C ARG A 136 -3.43 -2.24 12.68
N GLN A 137 -2.20 -1.87 12.33
CA GLN A 137 -1.20 -1.37 13.27
C GLN A 137 -1.57 0.01 13.84
N LEU A 138 -2.11 0.92 13.01
CA LEU A 138 -2.66 2.21 13.45
C LEU A 138 -3.81 2.01 14.43
N ARG A 139 -4.76 1.12 14.11
CA ARG A 139 -5.90 0.82 14.99
C ARG A 139 -5.47 0.22 16.33
N GLN A 140 -4.46 -0.66 16.33
CA GLN A 140 -3.88 -1.19 17.57
C GLN A 140 -3.26 -0.10 18.44
N ARG A 141 -2.85 1.03 17.85
CA ARG A 141 -2.31 2.22 18.53
C ARG A 141 -3.37 3.28 18.83
N GLY A 142 -4.66 2.92 18.75
CA GLY A 142 -5.77 3.80 19.13
C GLY A 142 -6.25 4.76 18.03
N TRP A 143 -5.82 4.60 16.78
CA TRP A 143 -6.36 5.36 15.66
C TRP A 143 -7.71 4.78 15.20
N CYS A 144 -8.65 5.67 14.88
CA CYS A 144 -9.98 5.36 14.39
C CYS A 144 -10.02 5.49 12.86
N GLY A 145 -10.60 4.49 12.18
CA GLY A 145 -10.70 4.45 10.71
C GLY A 145 -11.17 3.07 10.24
N PRO A 146 -11.30 2.80 8.94
CA PRO A 146 -11.79 1.52 8.44
C PRO A 146 -10.88 0.35 8.85
N ALA A 147 -11.47 -0.80 9.22
CA ALA A 147 -10.70 -1.96 9.67
C ALA A 147 -9.93 -2.65 8.54
N LEU A 148 -10.49 -2.64 7.32
CA LEU A 148 -9.95 -3.31 6.14
C LEU A 148 -10.09 -2.39 4.92
N PRO A 149 -9.10 -1.53 4.64
CA PRO A 149 -9.13 -0.64 3.48
C PRO A 149 -8.93 -1.38 2.14
N LEU A 150 -8.90 -2.71 2.12
CA LEU A 150 -8.70 -3.53 0.90
C LEU A 150 -9.77 -3.29 -0.17
N LEU A 151 -10.96 -2.90 0.27
CA LEU A 151 -12.13 -2.64 -0.58
C LEU A 151 -12.11 -1.23 -1.16
N SER A 152 -11.15 -0.37 -0.79
CA SER A 152 -11.05 0.95 -1.40
C SER A 152 -10.80 0.84 -2.90
N GLY A 153 -11.38 1.78 -3.64
CA GLY A 153 -11.10 1.97 -5.06
C GLY A 153 -9.61 2.26 -5.31
N TYR A 154 -9.17 2.12 -6.55
CA TYR A 154 -7.77 2.23 -6.93
C TYR A 154 -7.08 3.53 -6.45
N TRP A 155 -7.75 4.67 -6.59
CA TRP A 155 -7.28 5.98 -6.14
C TRP A 155 -7.93 6.47 -4.83
N GLN A 156 -8.71 5.64 -4.14
CA GLN A 156 -9.52 6.08 -3.01
C GLN A 156 -8.72 6.02 -1.70
N PRO A 157 -8.54 7.16 -1.00
CA PRO A 157 -7.86 7.19 0.28
C PRO A 157 -8.74 6.59 1.38
N SER A 158 -8.10 6.11 2.45
CA SER A 158 -8.76 5.76 3.71
C SER A 158 -8.22 6.67 4.80
N ARG A 159 -9.12 7.34 5.53
CA ARG A 159 -8.74 8.27 6.60
C ARG A 159 -8.66 7.56 7.94
N TYR A 160 -7.60 7.83 8.68
CA TYR A 160 -7.44 7.45 10.07
C TYR A 160 -7.19 8.72 10.89
N SER A 161 -7.85 8.83 12.05
CA SER A 161 -7.65 9.93 12.99
C SER A 161 -7.52 9.39 14.40
N LYS A 162 -6.74 10.07 15.24
CA LYS A 162 -6.70 9.83 16.68
C LYS A 162 -7.61 10.88 17.31
N SER A 163 -8.56 10.46 18.16
CA SER A 163 -9.31 11.44 18.95
C SER A 163 -8.31 12.18 19.82
N GLU A 164 -8.32 13.51 19.78
CA GLU A 164 -7.68 14.32 20.82
C GLU A 164 -8.28 13.88 22.17
N ARG A 165 -7.41 13.67 23.16
CA ARG A 165 -7.80 13.48 24.55
C ARG A 165 -7.74 14.82 25.25
#